data_AF-A0A3N2KFL9-F1
#
_entry.id   AF-A0A3N2KFL9-F1
#
_cell.length_a   1.000
_cell.length_b   1.000
_cell.length_c   1.000
_cell.angle_alpha   90.00
_cell.angle_beta   90.00
_cell.angle_gamma   90.00
#
_symmetry.space_group_name_H-M   'P 1'
#
loop_
_entity.id
_entity.type
_entity.pdbx_description
1 polymer ?
#
loop_
_entity_poly.entity_id
_entity_poly.type
_entity_poly.pdbx_seq_one_letter_code
_entity_poly.pdbx_strand_id
1 'polypeptide(L)'
;MIASVQYNDLRGTAAADVSDFHMNSLQKYLIDTFKEYDSERYVCQGCTIWISGQQPRIRVSASYVCWDRENDKYVRFRPIKDFSFEEVFSMFKRFEVVIGEDINEIEINEDDTLNLK
;
A
#
# COMPACT_ATOMS: atom_id res chain seq x y z
N MET A 1 -20.64 9.78 -4.43
CA MET A 1 -20.72 8.48 -3.71
C MET A 1 -19.52 8.46 -2.78
N ILE A 2 -19.70 8.71 -1.49
CA ILE A 2 -18.59 8.74 -0.52
C ILE A 2 -18.21 7.29 -0.25
N ALA A 3 -16.99 6.90 -0.57
CA ALA A 3 -16.46 5.61 -0.17
C ALA A 3 -16.39 5.60 1.37
N SER A 4 -17.27 4.84 2.02
CA SER A 4 -17.17 4.63 3.46
C SER A 4 -16.02 3.67 3.71
N VAL A 5 -14.84 4.20 4.05
CA VAL A 5 -13.73 3.38 4.55
C VAL A 5 -14.20 2.62 5.79
N GLN A 6 -14.07 1.30 5.77
CA GLN A 6 -14.44 0.47 6.90
C GLN A 6 -13.39 0.61 8.01
N TYR A 7 -13.81 1.19 9.14
CA TYR A 7 -13.31 0.99 10.50
C TYR A 7 -11.80 1.12 10.77
N ASN A 8 -11.44 2.19 11.51
CA ASN A 8 -10.17 2.33 12.25
C ASN A 8 -8.88 2.34 11.43
N ASP A 9 -8.93 2.78 10.19
CA ASP A 9 -7.73 3.15 9.45
C ASP A 9 -6.94 4.21 10.23
N LEU A 10 -5.68 3.91 10.56
CA LEU A 10 -4.79 4.83 11.28
C LEU A 10 -4.62 6.10 10.43
N ARG A 11 -4.65 7.28 11.06
CA ARG A 11 -4.53 8.56 10.35
C ARG A 11 -3.34 8.55 9.37
N GLY A 12 -3.63 8.68 8.06
CA GLY A 12 -2.63 8.60 6.98
C GLY A 12 -2.50 7.23 6.30
N THR A 13 -3.38 6.26 6.56
CA THR A 13 -3.45 5.01 5.80
C THR A 13 -4.40 5.13 4.61
N ALA A 14 -4.00 4.59 3.47
CA ALA A 14 -4.89 4.40 2.32
C ALA A 14 -5.41 2.95 2.32
N ALA A 15 -6.73 2.79 2.33
CA ALA A 15 -7.36 1.48 2.18
C ALA A 15 -7.20 1.02 0.72
N ALA A 16 -6.55 -0.13 0.52
CA ALA A 16 -6.50 -0.78 -0.78
C ALA A 16 -7.57 -1.87 -0.84
N ASP A 17 -8.52 -1.73 -1.77
CA ASP A 17 -9.58 -2.71 -1.99
C ASP A 17 -8.99 -4.04 -2.50
N VAL A 18 -9.39 -5.15 -1.88
CA VAL A 18 -8.93 -6.50 -2.24
C VAL A 18 -9.63 -6.91 -3.54
N SER A 19 -8.86 -7.40 -4.50
CA SER A 19 -9.43 -7.95 -5.73
C SER A 19 -10.17 -9.27 -5.47
N ASP A 20 -11.47 -9.35 -5.75
CA ASP A 20 -12.26 -10.60 -5.71
C ASP A 20 -11.65 -11.75 -6.52
N PHE A 21 -10.80 -11.45 -7.51
CA PHE A 21 -10.16 -12.45 -8.37
C PHE A 21 -8.87 -13.05 -7.78
N HIS A 22 -8.26 -12.39 -6.78
CA HIS A 22 -7.03 -12.84 -6.12
C HIS A 22 -7.17 -12.65 -4.62
N MET A 23 -7.39 -13.74 -3.88
CA MET A 23 -7.57 -13.73 -2.42
C MET A 23 -6.43 -13.02 -1.65
N ASN A 24 -5.27 -12.77 -2.28
CA ASN A 24 -4.23 -11.87 -1.78
C ASN A 24 -3.25 -11.45 -2.91
N SER A 25 -3.50 -10.31 -3.59
CA SER A 25 -2.62 -9.81 -4.67
C SER A 25 -1.20 -9.52 -4.18
N LEU A 26 -1.05 -9.08 -2.93
CA LEU A 26 0.25 -8.89 -2.29
C LEU A 26 0.98 -10.21 -2.10
N GLN A 27 0.31 -11.25 -1.60
CA GLN A 27 0.92 -12.58 -1.44
C GLN A 27 1.40 -13.13 -2.78
N LYS A 28 0.59 -12.99 -3.83
CA LYS A 28 0.96 -13.40 -5.19
C LYS A 28 2.20 -12.65 -5.68
N TYR A 29 2.21 -11.33 -5.54
CA TYR A 29 3.37 -10.51 -5.86
C TYR A 29 4.64 -10.99 -5.13
N LEU A 30 4.53 -11.30 -3.84
CA LEU A 30 5.68 -11.74 -3.05
C LEU A 30 6.20 -13.12 -3.47
N ILE A 31 5.30 -14.07 -3.75
CA ILE A 31 5.64 -15.39 -4.29
C ILE A 31 6.37 -15.25 -5.63
N ASP A 32 5.82 -14.44 -6.54
CA ASP A 32 6.35 -14.29 -7.89
C ASP A 32 7.69 -13.52 -7.92
N THR A 33 7.91 -12.62 -6.95
CA THR A 33 9.06 -11.71 -6.93
C THR A 33 10.23 -12.21 -6.08
N PHE A 34 9.97 -12.81 -4.92
CA PHE A 34 11.00 -13.13 -3.93
C PHE A 34 11.12 -14.64 -3.76
N LYS A 35 12.14 -15.25 -4.40
CA LYS A 35 12.37 -16.70 -4.35
C LYS A 35 12.53 -17.29 -2.95
N GLU A 36 13.02 -16.49 -2.01
CA GLU A 36 13.24 -16.88 -0.61
C GLU A 36 11.99 -16.67 0.27
N TYR A 37 10.90 -16.15 -0.29
CA TYR A 37 9.66 -15.96 0.44
C TYR A 37 8.92 -17.29 0.62
N ASP A 38 8.81 -17.73 1.87
CA ASP A 38 8.03 -18.90 2.25
C ASP A 38 6.55 -18.52 2.47
N SER A 39 5.73 -18.71 1.43
CA SER A 39 4.30 -18.41 1.45
C SER A 39 3.44 -19.38 2.25
N GLU A 40 3.97 -20.55 2.60
CA GLU A 40 3.27 -21.51 3.45
C GLU A 40 3.32 -21.07 4.91
N ARG A 41 4.48 -20.57 5.33
CA ARG A 41 4.70 -20.05 6.68
C ARG A 41 4.20 -18.62 6.87
N TYR A 42 4.49 -17.71 5.93
CA TYR A 42 4.21 -16.29 6.09
C TYR A 42 3.01 -15.85 5.24
N VAL A 43 2.13 -15.06 5.85
CA VAL A 43 0.98 -14.43 5.17
C VAL A 43 1.07 -12.92 5.34
N CYS A 44 1.36 -12.22 4.25
CA CYS A 44 1.45 -10.76 4.29
C CYS A 44 0.06 -10.12 4.20
N GLN A 45 -0.18 -9.17 5.10
CA GLN A 45 -1.46 -8.48 5.26
C GLN A 45 -1.37 -7.01 4.87
N GLY A 46 -0.16 -6.46 4.79
CA GLY A 46 0.03 -5.08 4.40
C GLY A 46 1.47 -4.74 4.10
N CYS A 47 1.69 -3.51 3.67
CA CYS A 47 3.00 -2.96 3.41
C CYS A 47 3.13 -1.56 4.00
N THR A 48 4.36 -1.16 4.25
CA THR A 48 4.73 0.22 4.56
C THR A 48 5.67 0.69 3.48
N ILE A 49 5.33 1.81 2.85
CA ILE A 49 6.11 2.40 1.76
C ILE A 49 6.60 3.76 2.21
N TRP A 50 7.91 3.97 2.06
CA TRP A 50 8.58 5.23 2.31
C TRP A 50 9.15 5.74 1.01
N ILE A 51 8.71 6.92 0.62
CA ILE A 51 9.19 7.65 -0.56
C ILE A 51 9.94 8.85 -0.04
N SER A 52 11.18 9.03 -0.50
CA SER A 52 12.05 10.10 -0.01
C SER A 52 12.94 10.65 -1.13
N GLY A 53 13.41 11.88 -0.94
CA GLY A 53 14.25 12.56 -1.91
C GLY A 53 13.46 13.40 -2.91
N GLN A 54 14.20 13.99 -3.84
CA GLN A 54 13.68 14.82 -4.93
C GLN A 54 14.38 14.43 -6.23
N GLN A 55 13.77 14.75 -7.37
CA GLN A 55 14.38 14.51 -8.68
C GLN A 55 15.81 15.08 -8.73
N PRO A 56 16.79 14.36 -9.29
CA PRO A 56 16.69 13.07 -9.98
C PRO A 56 16.84 11.83 -9.08
N ARG A 57 16.93 12.00 -7.75
CA ARG A 57 17.24 10.93 -6.80
C ARG A 57 16.08 10.71 -5.83
N ILE A 58 15.06 10.05 -6.34
CA ILE A 58 13.97 9.56 -5.50
C ILE A 58 14.32 8.13 -5.05
N ARG A 59 14.13 7.87 -3.76
CA ARG A 59 14.28 6.54 -3.18
C ARG A 59 12.93 6.08 -2.66
N VAL A 60 12.54 4.88 -3.09
CA VAL A 60 11.39 4.18 -2.54
C VAL A 60 11.88 2.96 -1.78
N SER A 61 11.42 2.81 -0.54
CA SER A 61 11.63 1.60 0.23
C SER A 61 10.28 1.06 0.69
N ALA A 62 10.07 -0.22 0.44
CA ALA A 62 8.90 -0.94 0.92
C ALA A 62 9.31 -1.94 2.02
N SER A 63 8.39 -2.21 2.93
CA SER A 63 8.48 -3.37 3.82
C SER A 63 7.10 -3.99 3.96
N TYR A 64 7.05 -5.30 4.17
CA TYR A 64 5.81 -6.06 4.24
C TYR A 64 5.61 -6.56 5.66
N VAL A 65 4.39 -6.38 6.19
CA VAL A 65 3.99 -6.88 7.50
C VAL A 65 3.26 -8.19 7.28
N CYS A 66 3.79 -9.26 7.86
CA CYS A 66 3.34 -10.61 7.60
C CYS A 66 3.17 -11.38 8.89
N TRP A 67 2.10 -12.16 8.96
CA TRP A 67 1.83 -13.08 10.06
C TRP A 67 2.65 -14.35 9.84
N ASP A 68 3.51 -14.69 10.81
CA ASP A 68 4.24 -15.94 10.90
C ASP A 68 3.33 -16.97 11.56
N ARG A 69 2.78 -17.89 10.76
CA ARG A 69 1.81 -18.91 11.22
C ARG A 69 2.40 -19.88 12.24
N GLU A 70 3.72 -20.12 12.19
CA GLU A 70 4.36 -21.09 13.07
C GLU A 70 4.60 -20.53 14.48
N ASN A 71 4.92 -19.24 14.57
CA ASN A 71 5.28 -18.57 15.83
C ASN A 71 4.21 -17.61 16.34
N ASP A 72 3.07 -17.58 15.67
CA ASP A 72 1.91 -16.72 15.95
C ASP A 72 2.28 -15.26 16.28
N LYS A 73 3.03 -14.64 15.38
CA LYS A 73 3.51 -13.26 15.55
C LYS A 73 3.61 -12.53 14.23
N TYR A 74 3.66 -11.20 14.28
CA TYR A 74 3.93 -10.38 13.10
C TYR A 74 5.43 -10.17 12.91
N VAL A 75 5.90 -10.37 11.68
CA VAL A 75 7.25 -10.10 11.23
C VAL A 75 7.25 -9.07 10.11
N ARG A 76 8.38 -8.39 9.92
CA ARG A 76 8.57 -7.40 8.86
C ARG A 76 9.61 -7.88 7.86
N PHE A 77 9.21 -8.08 6.61
CA PHE A 77 10.14 -8.35 5.51
C PHE A 77 10.57 -7.03 4.87
N ARG A 78 11.87 -6.81 4.74
CA ARG A 78 12.43 -5.64 4.05
C ARG A 78 13.28 -6.13 2.87
N PRO A 79 12.75 -6.06 1.64
CA PRO A 79 13.52 -6.38 0.45
C PRO A 79 14.77 -5.52 0.37
N ILE A 80 15.91 -6.15 0.08
CA ILE A 80 17.16 -5.45 -0.24
C ILE A 80 17.16 -5.18 -1.74
N LYS A 81 16.20 -4.38 -2.20
CA LYS A 81 16.13 -3.87 -3.57
C LYS A 81 15.63 -2.42 -3.58
N ASP A 82 16.04 -1.67 -4.59
CA ASP A 82 15.41 -0.40 -4.91
C ASP A 82 14.08 -0.67 -5.64
N PHE A 83 13.09 0.18 -5.39
CA PHE A 83 11.79 0.13 -6.06
C PHE A 83 11.62 1.33 -6.97
N SER A 84 11.11 1.09 -8.19
CA SER A 84 10.59 2.18 -9.01
C SER A 84 9.20 2.61 -8.52
N PHE A 85 8.75 3.80 -8.94
CA PHE A 85 7.38 4.24 -8.66
C PHE A 85 6.36 3.33 -9.33
N GLU A 86 6.61 2.94 -10.58
CA GLU A 86 5.73 2.08 -11.36
C GLU A 86 5.56 0.71 -10.69
N GLU A 87 6.64 0.11 -10.19
CA GLU A 87 6.58 -1.14 -9.43
C GLU A 87 5.71 -0.97 -8.18
N VAL A 88 5.90 0.12 -7.43
CA VAL A 88 5.14 0.40 -6.21
C VAL A 88 3.66 0.59 -6.50
N PHE A 89 3.30 1.40 -7.50
CA PHE A 89 1.91 1.63 -7.86
C PHE A 89 1.25 0.36 -8.41
N SER A 90 2.00 -0.52 -9.09
CA SER A 90 1.47 -1.79 -9.60
C SER A 90 1.02 -2.77 -8.51
N MET A 91 1.50 -2.59 -7.27
CA MET A 91 1.07 -3.42 -6.12
C MET A 91 -0.36 -3.10 -5.66
N PHE A 92 -0.91 -1.96 -6.06
CA PHE A 92 -2.22 -1.49 -5.64
C PHE A 92 -3.22 -1.55 -6.80
N LYS A 93 -4.41 -2.10 -6.54
CA LYS A 93 -5.51 -2.13 -7.53
C LYS A 93 -6.06 -0.72 -7.77
N ARG A 94 -6.12 0.11 -6.73
CA ARG A 94 -6.51 1.52 -6.73
C ARG A 94 -5.65 2.24 -5.70
N PHE A 95 -5.18 3.43 -6.04
CA PHE A 95 -4.33 4.24 -5.17
C PHE A 95 -4.89 5.66 -5.15
N GLU A 96 -5.49 6.05 -4.03
CA GLU A 96 -5.97 7.41 -3.78
C GLU A 96 -5.14 7.97 -2.63
N VAL A 97 -4.31 8.97 -2.92
CA VAL A 97 -3.46 9.64 -1.94
C VAL A 97 -3.78 11.11 -1.96
N VAL A 98 -4.33 11.58 -0.84
CA VAL A 98 -4.65 12.99 -0.62
C VAL A 98 -3.59 13.57 0.30
N ILE A 99 -2.93 14.63 -0.14
CA ILE A 99 -1.89 15.34 0.62
C ILE A 99 -2.33 16.79 0.76
N GLY A 100 -2.53 17.25 2.00
CA GLY A 100 -2.97 18.61 2.31
C GLY A 100 -2.81 18.91 3.80
N GLU A 101 -3.40 20.02 4.27
CA GLU A 101 -3.72 20.19 5.69
C GLU A 101 -4.68 19.07 6.14
N ASP A 102 -5.03 18.97 7.43
CA ASP A 102 -5.90 17.87 7.90
C ASP A 102 -7.17 17.80 7.04
N ILE A 103 -7.27 16.79 6.19
CA ILE A 103 -8.33 16.70 5.17
C ILE A 103 -9.72 16.64 5.80
N ASN A 104 -9.80 16.23 7.08
CA ASN A 104 -11.06 16.21 7.82
C ASN A 104 -11.56 17.62 8.18
N GLU A 105 -10.71 18.64 8.13
CA GLU A 105 -11.09 20.05 8.32
C GLU A 105 -11.52 20.71 6.99
N ILE A 106 -11.40 19.99 5.88
CA ILE A 106 -11.66 20.49 4.53
C ILE A 106 -12.83 19.72 3.92
N GLU A 107 -13.99 20.36 3.83
CA GLU A 107 -15.15 19.80 3.13
C GLU A 107 -15.01 20.05 1.62
N ILE A 108 -14.89 18.98 0.83
CA ILE A 108 -14.85 19.07 -0.64
C ILE A 108 -16.26 18.82 -1.16
N ASN A 109 -16.82 19.82 -1.84
CA ASN A 109 -18.02 19.63 -2.63
C ASN A 109 -17.65 19.12 -4.02
N GLU A 110 -18.08 17.90 -4.34
CA GLU A 110 -17.83 17.24 -5.63
C GLU A 110 -18.35 18.08 -6.82
N ASP A 111 -19.43 18.84 -6.63
CA ASP A 111 -20.02 19.70 -7.67
C ASP A 111 -19.11 20.89 -8.03
N ASP A 112 -18.19 21.26 -7.14
CA ASP A 112 -17.22 22.36 -7.33
C ASP A 112 -15.88 21.88 -7.92
N THR A 113 -15.84 20.67 -8.49
CA THR A 113 -14.66 20.12 -9.14
C THR A 113 -14.37 20.82 -10.47
N LEU A 114 -13.31 21.62 -10.50
CA LEU A 114 -12.85 22.30 -11.71
C LEU A 114 -11.94 21.40 -12.56
N ASN A 115 -12.31 21.20 -13.82
CA ASN A 115 -11.43 20.57 -14.80
C ASN A 115 -10.38 21.58 -15.29
N LEU A 116 -9.11 21.33 -14.99
CA LEU A 116 -8.00 22.05 -15.61
C LEU A 116 -7.73 21.44 -16.99
N LYS A 117 -7.58 22.29 -18.01
CA LYS A 117 -7.22 21.89 -19.39
C LYS A 117 -5.72 21.93 -19.60
#